data_AF-A0A158H6W7-F1
#
_entry.id   AF-A0A158H6W7-F1
#
_cell.length_a   1.000
_cell.length_b   1.000
_cell.length_c   1.000
_cell.angle_alpha   90.00
_cell.angle_beta   90.00
_cell.angle_gamma   90.00
#
_symmetry.space_group_name_H-M   'P 1'
#
loop_
_entity.id
_entity.type
_entity.pdbx_description
1 polymer ?
#
loop_
_entity_poly.entity_id
_entity_poly.type
_entity_poly.pdbx_seq_one_letter_code
_entity_poly.pdbx_strand_id
1 'polypeptide(L)'
;MKPFSADSRHHWFWFAGLFALAFSGLAQAEAACPNWVETASGSAFNISALIADAGSANAALDRVRRALSKVNAGGGCAIFRDRPACDETMALAKKAITALESCSTPTVSSNVDRKMLE
;
A
#
# COMPACT_ATOMS: atom_id res chain seq x y z
N MET A 1 38.43 -56.69 8.20
CA MET A 1 37.87 -55.40 8.63
C MET A 1 36.36 -55.43 8.42
N LYS A 2 35.61 -54.96 9.42
CA LYS A 2 34.13 -55.00 9.56
C LYS A 2 33.45 -53.94 8.65
N PRO A 3 32.12 -54.05 8.45
CA PRO A 3 31.39 -53.58 7.28
C PRO A 3 30.85 -52.15 7.43
N PHE A 4 30.47 -51.50 6.32
CA PHE A 4 29.61 -50.33 6.34
C PHE A 4 28.27 -50.64 5.67
N SER A 5 27.28 -50.91 6.51
CA SER A 5 25.85 -50.70 6.23
C SER A 5 25.48 -49.27 6.63
N ALA A 6 24.51 -48.67 5.93
CA ALA A 6 23.51 -47.69 6.38
C ALA A 6 23.10 -46.84 5.16
N ASP A 7 21.98 -47.13 4.52
CA ASP A 7 20.65 -46.65 4.97
C ASP A 7 20.68 -45.16 5.32
N SER A 8 20.66 -44.31 4.29
CA SER A 8 20.56 -42.86 4.43
C SER A 8 19.83 -42.28 3.22
N ARG A 9 18.62 -42.80 2.97
CA ARG A 9 17.73 -42.28 1.90
C ARG A 9 16.32 -41.93 2.36
N HIS A 10 15.98 -42.20 3.63
CA HIS A 10 14.61 -41.98 4.14
C HIS A 10 14.43 -40.73 5.01
N HIS A 11 15.51 -40.04 5.41
CA HIS A 11 15.41 -38.87 6.29
C HIS A 11 15.04 -37.58 5.53
N TRP A 12 15.24 -37.54 4.21
CA TRP A 12 14.97 -36.32 3.43
C TRP A 12 13.47 -36.11 3.18
N PHE A 13 12.67 -37.17 3.19
CA PHE A 13 11.25 -37.11 2.83
C PHE A 13 10.31 -36.75 3.99
N TRP A 14 10.78 -36.69 5.25
CA TRP A 14 9.93 -36.35 6.40
C TRP A 14 9.79 -34.84 6.67
N PHE A 15 10.66 -33.98 6.12
CA PHE A 15 10.58 -32.54 6.34
C PHE A 15 9.77 -31.77 5.29
N ALA A 16 9.46 -32.38 4.14
CA ALA A 16 8.74 -31.70 3.06
C ALA A 16 7.21 -31.63 3.27
N GLY A 17 6.64 -32.47 4.14
CA GLY A 17 5.18 -32.56 4.29
C GLY A 17 4.55 -31.59 5.30
N LEU A 18 5.32 -31.05 6.25
CA LEU A 18 4.75 -30.33 7.41
C LEU A 18 4.84 -28.80 7.32
N PHE A 19 5.56 -28.24 6.35
CA PHE A 19 5.68 -26.79 6.16
C PHE A 19 4.67 -26.21 5.17
N ALA A 20 3.64 -26.98 4.80
CA ALA A 20 2.63 -26.57 3.82
C ALA A 20 1.37 -25.92 4.43
N LEU A 21 1.31 -25.67 5.76
CA LEU A 21 0.05 -25.31 6.43
C LEU A 21 0.14 -24.14 7.42
N ALA A 22 0.91 -23.08 7.14
CA ALA A 22 0.96 -21.93 8.05
C ALA A 22 1.19 -20.55 7.40
N PHE A 23 0.68 -20.32 6.20
CA PHE A 23 0.58 -18.96 5.64
C PHE A 23 -0.86 -18.64 5.27
N SER A 24 -1.76 -18.71 6.25
CA SER A 24 -3.04 -18.01 6.18
C SER A 24 -2.75 -16.52 6.29
N GLY A 25 -2.45 -15.91 5.14
CA GLY A 25 -2.28 -14.47 5.03
C GLY A 25 -3.49 -13.78 5.63
N LEU A 26 -3.25 -12.85 6.56
CA LEU A 26 -4.22 -11.85 6.95
C LEU A 26 -4.56 -11.07 5.68
N ALA A 27 -5.58 -11.53 4.96
CA ALA A 27 -6.29 -10.73 3.98
C ALA A 27 -7.05 -9.67 4.77
N GLN A 28 -6.31 -8.67 5.27
CA GLN A 28 -6.90 -7.39 5.55
C GLN A 28 -7.47 -6.96 4.20
N ALA A 29 -8.79 -6.94 4.08
CA ALA A 29 -9.44 -6.20 3.01
C ALA A 29 -9.14 -4.72 3.29
N GLU A 30 -7.91 -4.30 3.00
CA GLU A 30 -7.60 -2.91 2.75
C GLU A 30 -8.62 -2.45 1.72
N ALA A 31 -9.34 -1.37 2.00
CA ALA A 31 -10.21 -0.77 1.00
C ALA A 31 -9.33 -0.57 -0.25
N ALA A 32 -9.68 -1.24 -1.36
CA ALA A 32 -8.79 -1.33 -2.50
C ALA A 32 -8.50 0.08 -3.03
N CYS A 33 -7.30 0.60 -2.75
CA CYS A 33 -6.90 1.91 -3.24
C CYS A 33 -6.93 1.88 -4.78
N PRO A 34 -7.40 2.95 -5.44
CA PRO A 34 -7.31 3.02 -6.89
C PRO A 34 -5.84 2.99 -7.33
N ASN A 35 -5.56 2.36 -8.47
CA ASN A 35 -4.19 2.33 -9.00
C ASN A 35 -3.74 3.71 -9.52
N TRP A 36 -4.67 4.47 -10.08
CA TRP A 36 -4.38 5.72 -10.76
C TRP A 36 -5.43 6.78 -10.43
N VAL A 37 -5.01 8.04 -10.48
CA VAL A 37 -5.89 9.19 -10.54
C VAL A 37 -5.55 10.00 -11.78
N GLU A 38 -6.57 10.58 -12.42
CA GLU A 38 -6.41 11.36 -13.65
C GLU A 38 -7.07 12.73 -13.53
N THR A 39 -6.48 13.80 -14.07
CA THR A 39 -7.16 15.10 -14.23
C THR A 39 -8.02 15.11 -15.50
N ALA A 40 -8.93 16.08 -15.61
CA ALA A 40 -9.74 16.26 -16.83
C ALA A 40 -8.87 16.55 -18.07
N SER A 41 -7.69 17.13 -17.84
CA SER A 41 -6.66 17.44 -18.82
C SER A 41 -5.86 16.20 -19.28
N GLY A 42 -6.13 15.03 -18.69
CA GLY A 42 -5.49 13.75 -19.04
C GLY A 42 -4.17 13.47 -18.32
N SER A 43 -3.80 14.25 -17.31
CA SER A 43 -2.61 13.95 -16.50
C SER A 43 -2.93 12.81 -15.55
N ALA A 44 -2.14 11.73 -15.58
CA ALA A 44 -2.32 10.54 -14.75
C ALA A 44 -1.22 10.43 -13.68
N PHE A 45 -1.59 9.94 -12.49
CA PHE A 45 -0.66 9.67 -11.40
C PHE A 45 -0.90 8.29 -10.79
N ASN A 46 0.17 7.52 -10.59
CA ASN A 46 0.12 6.18 -10.04
C ASN A 46 0.09 6.21 -8.51
N ILE A 47 -1.08 5.96 -7.93
CA ILE A 47 -1.27 5.93 -6.49
C ILE A 47 -0.66 4.65 -5.90
N SER A 48 -0.80 3.50 -6.55
CA SER A 48 -0.24 2.24 -6.05
C SER A 48 1.28 2.28 -5.92
N ALA A 49 1.96 2.87 -6.91
CA ALA A 49 3.40 3.05 -6.88
C ALA A 49 3.83 4.00 -5.75
N LEU A 50 3.07 5.07 -5.51
CA LEU A 50 3.32 5.97 -4.38
C LEU A 50 3.11 5.26 -3.04
N ILE A 51 2.06 4.45 -2.91
CA ILE A 51 1.80 3.66 -1.69
C ILE A 51 2.92 2.66 -1.45
N ALA A 52 3.35 1.94 -2.50
CA ALA A 52 4.45 0.99 -2.43
C ALA A 52 5.77 1.65 -1.99
N ASP A 53 6.08 2.83 -2.54
CA ASP A 53 7.25 3.63 -2.14
C ASP A 53 7.13 4.21 -0.73
N ALA A 54 5.91 4.52 -0.29
CA ALA A 54 5.63 5.04 1.05
C ALA A 54 5.55 3.97 2.13
N GLY A 55 5.30 2.72 1.75
CA GLY A 55 5.07 1.58 2.63
C GLY A 55 3.64 1.47 3.17
N SER A 56 2.80 2.51 3.04
CA SER A 56 1.37 2.45 3.39
C SER A 56 0.58 3.63 2.80
N ALA A 57 -0.74 3.48 2.72
CA ALA A 57 -1.66 4.55 2.27
C ALA A 57 -1.58 5.80 3.17
N ASN A 58 -1.53 5.64 4.50
CA ASN A 58 -1.37 6.78 5.42
C ASN A 58 -0.02 7.50 5.22
N ALA A 59 1.08 6.75 5.06
CA ALA A 59 2.39 7.35 4.82
C ALA A 59 2.42 8.12 3.49
N ALA A 60 1.78 7.58 2.44
CA ALA A 60 1.60 8.27 1.16
C ALA A 60 0.77 9.54 1.32
N LEU A 61 -0.37 9.46 2.02
CA LEU A 61 -1.26 10.60 2.29
C LEU A 61 -0.51 11.76 2.96
N ASP A 62 0.24 11.44 4.01
CA ASP A 62 1.05 12.40 4.74
C ASP A 62 2.16 13.01 3.87
N ARG A 63 2.81 12.22 3.01
CA ARG A 63 3.82 12.73 2.07
C ARG A 63 3.21 13.73 1.09
N VAL A 64 2.06 13.42 0.49
CA VAL A 64 1.40 14.31 -0.47
C VAL A 64 0.94 15.59 0.21
N ARG A 65 0.30 15.50 1.39
CA ARG A 65 -0.12 16.69 2.17
C ARG A 65 1.05 17.59 2.53
N ARG A 66 2.18 17.02 2.97
CA ARG A 66 3.40 17.79 3.24
C ARG A 66 3.95 18.47 1.98
N ALA A 67 3.93 17.79 0.83
CA ALA A 67 4.37 18.37 -0.43
C ALA A 67 3.52 19.58 -0.84
N LEU A 68 2.18 19.48 -0.79
CA LEU A 68 1.31 20.63 -1.06
C LEU A 68 1.53 21.78 -0.07
N SER A 69 1.67 21.46 1.22
CA SER A 69 1.90 22.47 2.25
C SER A 69 3.17 23.28 1.97
N LYS A 70 4.26 22.63 1.55
CA LYS A 70 5.50 23.30 1.14
C LYS A 70 5.31 24.21 -0.07
N VAL A 71 4.57 23.76 -1.08
CA VAL A 71 4.26 24.59 -2.27
C VAL A 71 3.47 25.82 -1.86
N ASN A 72 2.44 25.66 -1.04
CA ASN A 72 1.63 26.78 -0.56
C ASN A 72 2.44 27.76 0.31
N ALA A 73 3.25 27.25 1.23
CA ALA A 73 4.13 28.07 2.06
C ALA A 73 5.18 28.84 1.23
N GLY A 74 5.58 28.29 0.08
CA GLY A 74 6.49 28.93 -0.87
C GLY A 74 5.85 29.99 -1.76
N GLY A 75 4.57 30.34 -1.58
CA GLY A 75 3.85 31.29 -2.43
C GLY A 75 2.95 30.65 -3.49
N GLY A 76 2.71 29.34 -3.39
CA GLY A 76 1.81 28.60 -4.29
C GLY A 76 2.31 28.57 -5.74
N CYS A 77 1.40 28.38 -6.69
CA CYS A 77 1.76 28.33 -8.10
C CYS A 77 2.22 29.67 -8.69
N ALA A 78 2.06 30.80 -7.97
CA ALA A 78 2.45 32.12 -8.45
C ALA A 78 3.96 32.29 -8.65
N ILE A 79 4.78 31.54 -7.89
CA ILE A 79 6.25 31.61 -7.96
C ILE A 79 6.84 30.77 -9.11
N PHE A 80 6.04 29.89 -9.73
CA PHE A 80 6.51 29.05 -10.81
C PHE A 80 6.42 29.78 -12.16
N ARG A 81 7.44 29.59 -13.00
CA ARG A 81 7.46 30.14 -14.38
C ARG A 81 6.29 29.61 -15.21
N ASP A 82 6.02 28.31 -15.05
CA ASP A 82 4.91 27.63 -15.71
C ASP A 82 3.79 27.39 -14.68
N ARG A 83 2.93 28.41 -14.51
CA ARG A 83 1.81 28.34 -13.57
C ARG A 83 0.80 27.26 -13.96
N PRO A 84 0.37 27.15 -15.23
CA PRO A 84 -0.57 26.10 -15.63
C PRO A 84 -0.08 24.69 -15.30
N ALA A 85 1.20 24.38 -15.52
CA ALA A 85 1.76 23.08 -15.16
C ALA A 85 1.77 22.85 -13.62
N CYS A 86 2.05 23.89 -12.85
CA CYS A 86 1.94 23.83 -11.39
C CYS A 86 0.49 23.59 -10.94
N ASP A 87 -0.47 24.33 -11.50
CA ASP A 87 -1.89 24.21 -11.15
C ASP A 87 -2.42 22.80 -11.47
N GLU A 88 -2.05 22.23 -12.61
CA GLU A 88 -2.36 20.85 -12.97
C GLU A 88 -1.75 19.84 -11.98
N THR A 89 -0.49 20.03 -11.61
CA THR A 89 0.17 19.19 -10.60
C THR A 89 -0.53 19.28 -9.24
N MET A 90 -0.94 20.49 -8.83
CA MET A 90 -1.70 20.70 -7.60
C MET A 90 -3.09 20.05 -7.66
N ALA A 91 -3.77 20.11 -8.81
CA ALA A 91 -5.05 19.46 -9.01
C ALA A 91 -4.92 17.93 -8.92
N LEU A 92 -3.90 17.37 -9.59
CA LEU A 92 -3.61 15.94 -9.55
C LEU A 92 -3.26 15.47 -8.13
N ALA A 93 -2.46 16.23 -7.39
CA ALA A 93 -2.11 15.93 -6.01
C ALA A 93 -3.32 16.00 -5.06
N LYS A 94 -4.26 16.92 -5.28
CA LYS A 94 -5.54 16.95 -4.53
C LYS A 94 -6.39 15.71 -4.81
N LYS A 95 -6.49 15.26 -6.06
CA LYS A 95 -7.18 13.99 -6.38
C LYS A 95 -6.50 12.79 -5.72
N ALA A 96 -5.16 12.79 -5.68
CA ALA A 96 -4.40 11.76 -4.97
C ALA A 96 -4.70 11.74 -3.47
N ILE A 97 -4.85 12.90 -2.82
CA ILE A 97 -5.27 12.99 -1.41
C ILE A 97 -6.63 12.33 -1.21
N THR A 98 -7.64 12.66 -2.02
CA THR A 98 -8.97 12.07 -1.90
C THR A 98 -8.96 10.55 -2.09
N ALA A 99 -8.18 10.05 -3.06
CA ALA A 99 -7.98 8.62 -3.27
C ALA A 99 -7.34 7.94 -2.05
N LEU A 100 -6.26 8.53 -1.52
CA LEU A 100 -5.55 8.00 -0.37
C LEU A 100 -6.39 8.05 0.91
N GLU A 101 -7.17 9.10 1.12
CA GLU A 101 -8.11 9.21 2.26
C GLU A 101 -9.13 8.07 2.25
N SER A 102 -9.65 7.71 1.07
CA SER A 102 -10.65 6.64 0.93
C SER A 102 -10.15 5.26 1.34
N CYS A 103 -8.84 5.03 1.29
CA CYS A 103 -8.23 3.76 1.65
C CYS A 103 -7.30 3.81 2.88
N SER A 104 -7.11 4.98 3.47
CA SER A 104 -6.35 5.17 4.72
C SER A 104 -7.22 5.01 5.98
N THR A 105 -8.55 5.01 5.85
CA THR A 105 -9.45 4.72 6.97
C THR A 105 -9.40 3.23 7.30
N PRO A 106 -8.97 2.83 8.51
CA PRO A 106 -9.14 1.46 8.93
C PRO A 106 -10.63 1.17 8.95
N THR A 107 -11.09 0.23 8.13
CA THR A 107 -12.37 -0.42 8.37
C THR A 107 -12.28 -0.96 9.79
N VAL A 108 -13.04 -0.38 10.71
CA VAL A 108 -13.29 -0.97 12.02
C VAL A 108 -14.03 -2.27 11.70
N SER A 109 -13.26 -3.33 11.48
CA SER A 109 -13.77 -4.69 11.37
C SER A 109 -14.52 -4.93 12.66
N SER A 110 -15.84 -5.04 12.51
CA SER A 110 -16.81 -5.28 13.56
C SER A 110 -16.40 -6.52 14.34
N ASN A 111 -15.61 -6.32 15.39
CA ASN A 111 -15.37 -7.28 16.46
C ASN A 111 -16.61 -7.36 17.39
N VAL A 112 -17.81 -7.22 16.79
CA VAL A 112 -19.12 -7.25 17.45
C VAL A 112 -19.80 -8.61 17.22
N ASP A 113 -19.44 -9.35 16.17
CA ASP A 113 -20.10 -10.64 15.87
C ASP A 113 -19.55 -11.85 16.65
N ARG A 114 -18.40 -11.76 17.32
CA ARG A 114 -17.83 -12.91 18.07
C ARG A 114 -18.37 -13.07 19.50
N LYS A 115 -19.16 -12.12 20.01
CA LYS A 115 -19.63 -12.16 21.41
C LYS A 115 -21.02 -12.79 21.61
N MET A 116 -21.58 -13.46 20.61
CA MET A 116 -22.89 -14.13 20.69
C MET A 116 -22.86 -15.67 20.61
N LEU A 117 -21.68 -16.29 20.73
CA LEU A 117 -21.57 -17.74 20.97
C LEU A 117 -20.95 -17.98 22.35
N GLU A 118 -21.70 -17.59 23.39
CA GLU A 118 -21.72 -18.33 24.67
C GLU A 118 -22.83 -19.39 24.60
#